data_AF-A0A2G8JPG8-F1
#
_entry.id   AF-A0A2G8JPG8-F1
#
_cell.length_a   1.000
_cell.length_b   1.000
_cell.length_c   1.000
_cell.angle_alpha   90.00
_cell.angle_beta   90.00
_cell.angle_gamma   90.00
#
_symmetry.space_group_name_H-M   'P 1'
#
loop_
_entity.id
_entity.type
_entity.pdbx_description
1 polymer ?
#
loop_
_entity_poly.entity_id
_entity_poly.type
_entity_poly.pdbx_seq_one_letter_code
_entity_poly.pdbx_strand_id
1 'polypeptide(L)'
;MEDEEDTEVYPRPNYLQYEEQSTFHPELFTSDWLGEENKPLDASIVSEMRRLIMATPPLTLAKHLTVVDIESLRVTDNANNNLPGLELITLPQGSQLRQDILERYKCLKVWCSICILTCPDQEERLRMMEHWINLADSLRSNFGNLFGFGAIMDAMCSPAMMYMRSVWDGLRSHHTNSAVLYDTKLRSLLKSLNIGENAFPLPQISIPYVIPICQLMERDWTYLSEQDWSQQLSKETLENFPVGETWEDSAVNFGLDAMMGHLRNAHRYSQQMEMYSAHAQSKVNGYKTDRRILDLFRTEFHMRLLWGSKGAVVDSRDRHQKFDLIMKVMSTKIEEASMRA
;
A
#
# COMPACT_ATOMS: atom_id res chain seq x y z
N MET A 1 48.99 37.25 -15.32
CA MET A 1 47.69 37.31 -14.64
C MET A 1 46.89 36.20 -15.27
N GLU A 2 47.15 35.00 -14.78
CA GLU A 2 46.31 33.82 -15.03
C GLU A 2 45.31 33.85 -13.89
N ASP A 3 44.03 33.99 -14.24
CA ASP A 3 42.93 33.97 -13.27
C ASP A 3 42.80 32.54 -12.76
N GLU A 4 43.29 32.30 -11.54
CA GLU A 4 42.97 31.10 -10.77
C GLU A 4 41.46 31.17 -10.43
N GLU A 5 40.64 30.49 -11.23
CA GLU A 5 39.27 30.17 -10.83
C GLU A 5 39.34 29.27 -9.60
N ASP A 6 39.08 29.87 -8.43
CA ASP A 6 38.74 29.20 -7.19
C ASP A 6 37.57 28.25 -7.46
N THR A 7 37.91 26.99 -7.76
CA THR A 7 36.94 25.90 -7.77
C THR A 7 36.56 25.64 -6.33
N GLU A 8 35.53 26.35 -5.85
CA GLU A 8 34.82 25.99 -4.63
C GLU A 8 34.41 24.51 -4.74
N VAL A 9 35.21 23.64 -4.12
CA VAL A 9 34.86 22.24 -3.92
C VAL A 9 33.69 22.26 -2.96
N TYR A 10 32.48 22.31 -3.50
CA TYR A 10 31.27 22.04 -2.74
C TYR A 10 31.52 20.76 -1.95
N PRO A 11 31.49 20.79 -0.61
CA PRO A 11 31.69 19.59 0.17
C PRO A 11 30.63 18.61 -0.26
N ARG A 12 31.06 17.50 -0.90
CA ARG A 12 30.15 16.42 -1.27
C ARG A 12 29.43 16.02 0.01
N PRO A 13 28.08 16.13 0.06
CA PRO A 13 27.34 15.73 1.26
C PRO A 13 27.76 14.31 1.61
N ASN A 14 27.93 14.01 2.91
CA ASN A 14 28.18 12.67 3.42
C ASN A 14 27.34 11.68 2.60
N TYR A 15 28.01 10.82 1.82
CA TYR A 15 27.37 9.97 0.82
C TYR A 15 26.25 9.18 1.49
N LEU A 16 25.00 9.53 1.20
CA LEU A 16 23.85 8.70 1.57
C LEU A 16 24.15 7.30 1.04
N GLN A 17 24.30 6.36 1.96
CA GLN A 17 24.64 4.98 1.60
C GLN A 17 23.40 4.32 1.01
N TYR A 18 23.61 3.47 0.02
CA TYR A 18 22.53 2.61 -0.46
C TYR A 18 22.17 1.63 0.64
N GLU A 19 20.90 1.60 1.00
CA GLU A 19 20.35 0.49 1.77
C GLU A 19 20.18 -0.69 0.81
N GLU A 20 20.76 -1.85 1.13
CA GLU A 20 20.78 -3.02 0.24
C GLU A 20 19.85 -4.15 0.71
N GLN A 21 19.23 -4.01 1.89
CA GLN A 21 18.40 -5.05 2.50
C GLN A 21 17.11 -4.47 3.04
N SER A 22 16.02 -5.23 2.88
CA SER A 22 14.72 -4.88 3.45
C SER A 22 14.81 -4.72 4.95
N THR A 23 14.06 -3.77 5.48
CA THR A 23 13.85 -3.61 6.93
C THR A 23 12.87 -4.64 7.51
N PHE A 24 12.15 -5.35 6.64
CA PHE A 24 11.23 -6.41 7.04
C PHE A 24 11.93 -7.76 7.09
N HIS A 25 12.07 -8.28 8.31
CA HIS A 25 12.70 -9.58 8.58
C HIS A 25 11.67 -10.57 9.14
N PRO A 26 10.81 -11.19 8.30
CA PRO A 26 9.76 -12.10 8.77
C PRO A 26 10.31 -13.31 9.56
N GLU A 27 11.54 -13.73 9.29
CA GLU A 27 12.23 -14.80 10.01
C GLU A 27 12.63 -14.41 11.45
N LEU A 28 12.82 -13.11 11.72
CA LEU A 28 13.15 -12.58 13.04
C LEU A 28 11.92 -12.06 13.79
N PHE A 29 10.78 -11.94 13.10
CA PHE A 29 9.58 -11.34 13.66
C PHE A 29 8.90 -12.26 14.68
N THR A 30 8.63 -11.74 15.88
CA THR A 30 7.92 -12.45 16.95
C THR A 30 6.62 -11.75 17.33
N SER A 31 5.56 -12.51 17.54
CA SER A 31 4.25 -12.02 17.98
C SER A 31 3.58 -13.03 18.90
N ASP A 32 2.73 -12.55 19.80
CA ASP A 32 1.92 -13.40 20.69
C ASP A 32 0.92 -14.27 19.91
N TRP A 33 0.63 -13.91 18.65
CA TRP A 33 -0.31 -14.62 17.78
C TRP A 33 0.33 -15.77 16.98
N LEU A 34 1.63 -15.69 16.67
CA LEU A 34 2.31 -16.61 15.75
C LEU A 34 3.45 -17.34 16.47
N GLY A 35 3.41 -18.67 16.48
CA GLY A 35 4.56 -19.49 16.88
C GLY A 35 5.73 -19.39 15.89
N GLU A 36 6.92 -19.89 16.25
CA GLU A 36 8.14 -19.83 15.41
C GLU A 36 7.97 -20.48 14.03
N GLU A 37 7.28 -21.63 13.96
CA GLU A 37 6.96 -22.30 12.70
C GLU A 37 5.45 -22.32 12.42
N ASN A 38 4.91 -21.20 11.93
CA ASN A 38 3.51 -21.11 11.57
C ASN A 38 3.22 -21.59 10.14
N LYS A 39 2.03 -22.15 9.93
CA LYS A 39 1.50 -22.50 8.61
C LYS A 39 0.87 -21.26 7.94
N PRO A 40 0.87 -21.18 6.60
CA PRO A 40 0.13 -20.15 5.88
C PRO A 40 -1.37 -20.26 6.18
N LEU A 41 -2.00 -19.11 6.43
CA LEU A 41 -3.44 -18.96 6.65
C LEU A 41 -3.99 -19.91 7.72
N ASP A 42 -3.33 -19.99 8.88
CA ASP A 42 -3.86 -20.75 10.02
C ASP A 42 -5.28 -20.27 10.37
N ALA A 43 -6.26 -21.18 10.23
CA ALA A 43 -7.66 -20.84 10.35
C ALA A 43 -8.05 -20.32 11.75
N SER A 44 -7.38 -20.79 12.81
CA SER A 44 -7.65 -20.31 14.17
C SER A 44 -7.19 -18.87 14.33
N ILE A 45 -5.98 -18.56 13.87
CA ILE A 45 -5.38 -17.23 13.97
C ILE A 45 -6.17 -16.24 13.10
N VAL A 46 -6.45 -16.60 11.85
CA VAL A 46 -7.25 -15.75 10.95
C VAL A 46 -8.63 -15.47 11.56
N SER A 47 -9.30 -16.48 12.13
CA SER A 47 -10.60 -16.27 12.78
C SER A 47 -10.50 -15.34 13.99
N GLU A 48 -9.47 -15.47 14.82
CA GLU A 48 -9.29 -14.63 16.01
C GLU A 48 -8.99 -13.18 15.62
N MET A 49 -8.18 -12.98 14.57
CA MET A 49 -7.87 -11.66 14.05
C MET A 49 -9.07 -10.96 13.44
N ARG A 50 -9.90 -11.67 12.67
CA ARG A 50 -11.16 -11.10 12.17
C ARG A 50 -12.06 -10.66 13.33
N ARG A 51 -12.15 -11.45 14.41
CA ARG A 51 -12.91 -11.05 15.61
C ARG A 51 -12.33 -9.80 16.26
N LEU A 52 -11.01 -9.70 16.38
CA LEU A 52 -10.34 -8.52 16.94
C LEU A 52 -10.60 -7.28 16.08
N ILE A 53 -10.50 -7.39 14.75
CA ILE A 53 -10.83 -6.31 13.80
C ILE A 53 -12.28 -5.88 14.02
N MET A 54 -13.23 -6.81 13.96
CA MET A 54 -14.67 -6.51 14.11
C MET A 54 -15.03 -5.92 15.49
N ALA A 55 -14.31 -6.30 16.54
CA ALA A 55 -14.52 -5.78 17.90
C ALA A 55 -13.88 -4.40 18.13
N THR A 56 -12.97 -3.96 17.25
CA THR A 56 -12.24 -2.69 17.41
C THR A 56 -12.88 -1.61 16.55
N PRO A 57 -13.17 -0.40 17.08
CA PRO A 57 -13.73 0.67 16.25
C PRO A 57 -12.82 1.04 15.06
N PRO A 58 -13.40 1.33 13.86
CA PRO A 58 -12.60 1.67 12.67
C PRO A 58 -11.65 2.86 12.87
N LEU A 59 -12.05 3.86 13.66
CA LEU A 59 -11.20 5.00 14.00
C LEU A 59 -9.94 4.58 14.79
N THR A 60 -10.09 3.62 15.71
CA THR A 60 -8.98 3.07 16.51
C THR A 60 -8.03 2.27 15.63
N LEU A 61 -8.58 1.41 14.75
CA LEU A 61 -7.80 0.67 13.76
C LEU A 61 -7.03 1.62 12.81
N ALA A 62 -7.70 2.68 12.33
CA ALA A 62 -7.08 3.69 11.45
C ALA A 62 -5.89 4.36 12.12
N LYS A 63 -6.00 4.65 13.42
CA LYS A 63 -4.90 5.24 14.19
C LYS A 63 -3.71 4.30 14.31
N HIS A 64 -3.95 3.03 14.65
CA HIS A 64 -2.88 2.03 14.77
C HIS A 64 -2.21 1.79 13.42
N LEU A 65 -2.99 1.64 12.35
CA LEU A 65 -2.44 1.51 11.00
C LEU A 65 -1.60 2.74 10.62
N THR A 66 -2.07 3.95 10.93
CA THR A 66 -1.32 5.19 10.67
C THR A 66 -0.01 5.25 11.46
N VAL A 67 0.03 4.76 12.70
CA VAL A 67 1.29 4.63 13.46
C VAL A 67 2.28 3.74 12.72
N VAL A 68 1.86 2.54 12.30
CA VAL A 68 2.75 1.61 11.60
C VAL A 68 3.17 2.15 10.24
N ASP A 69 2.29 2.86 9.53
CA ASP A 69 2.62 3.48 8.24
C ASP A 69 3.61 4.64 8.41
N ILE A 70 3.46 5.49 9.44
CA ILE A 70 4.42 6.57 9.73
C ILE A 70 5.82 6.02 9.98
N GLU A 71 5.92 4.92 10.75
CA GLU A 71 7.18 4.21 11.04
C GLU A 71 7.76 3.61 9.76
N SER A 72 6.96 2.84 9.02
CA SER A 72 7.43 2.11 7.83
C SER A 72 7.85 3.03 6.68
N LEU A 73 7.16 4.17 6.51
CA LEU A 73 7.46 5.17 5.49
C LEU A 73 8.43 6.25 5.98
N ARG A 74 8.94 6.14 7.22
CA ARG A 74 9.87 7.09 7.84
C ARG A 74 9.41 8.55 7.72
N VAL A 75 8.11 8.78 7.96
CA VAL A 75 7.48 10.10 7.78
C VAL A 75 7.90 11.09 8.88
N THR A 76 8.24 10.59 10.07
CA THR A 76 8.66 11.44 11.20
C THR A 76 10.12 11.24 11.59
N ASP A 77 10.84 10.38 10.87
CA ASP A 77 12.21 10.02 11.22
C ASP A 77 13.20 11.09 10.72
N ASN A 78 13.73 11.85 11.66
CA ASN A 78 14.88 12.74 11.48
C ASN A 78 16.07 12.27 12.33
N ALA A 79 16.03 11.06 12.89
CA ALA A 79 17.08 10.57 13.76
C ALA A 79 18.32 10.18 12.94
N ASN A 80 19.51 10.52 13.45
CA ASN A 80 20.81 10.10 12.91
C ASN A 80 21.18 10.60 11.50
N ASN A 81 20.83 11.84 11.12
CA ASN A 81 21.15 12.41 9.79
C ASN A 81 20.58 11.62 8.59
N ASN A 82 19.61 10.73 8.82
CA ASN A 82 18.90 10.07 7.73
C ASN A 82 17.92 11.05 7.08
N LEU A 83 17.82 11.00 5.76
CA LEU A 83 16.80 11.78 5.06
C LEU A 83 15.40 11.24 5.41
N PRO A 84 14.42 12.14 5.59
CA PRO A 84 13.05 11.70 5.80
C PRO A 84 12.53 10.87 4.61
N GLY A 85 11.65 9.91 4.89
CA GLY A 85 11.29 8.91 3.88
C GLY A 85 10.67 9.47 2.60
N LEU A 86 9.84 10.52 2.68
CA LEU A 86 9.23 11.12 1.47
C LEU A 86 10.26 11.83 0.59
N GLU A 87 11.39 12.27 1.15
CA GLU A 87 12.51 12.80 0.37
C GLU A 87 13.35 11.65 -0.19
N LEU A 88 13.69 10.68 0.66
CA LEU A 88 14.53 9.53 0.29
C LEU A 88 13.94 8.73 -0.88
N ILE A 89 12.63 8.50 -0.91
CA ILE A 89 11.98 7.78 -2.03
C ILE A 89 12.10 8.48 -3.38
N THR A 90 12.44 9.77 -3.42
CA THR A 90 12.66 10.52 -4.67
C THR A 90 14.09 10.41 -5.19
N LEU A 91 15.00 9.85 -4.39
CA LEU A 91 16.41 9.72 -4.69
C LEU A 91 16.77 8.27 -5.11
N PRO A 92 17.84 8.06 -5.90
CA PRO A 92 18.31 6.71 -6.23
C PRO A 92 18.56 5.82 -4.99
N GLN A 93 19.09 6.41 -3.91
CA GLN A 93 19.39 5.73 -2.65
C GLN A 93 18.14 5.18 -1.95
N GLY A 94 16.95 5.70 -2.25
CA GLY A 94 15.69 5.24 -1.66
C GLY A 94 15.11 3.97 -2.28
N SER A 95 15.84 3.25 -3.15
CA SER A 95 15.33 2.05 -3.81
C SER A 95 14.82 1.00 -2.84
N GLN A 96 15.61 0.68 -1.80
CA GLN A 96 15.18 -0.29 -0.80
C GLN A 96 13.94 0.16 -0.02
N LEU A 97 13.87 1.44 0.37
CA LEU A 97 12.68 1.99 1.01
C LEU A 97 11.45 1.91 0.08
N ARG A 98 11.60 2.18 -1.22
CA ARG A 98 10.51 2.03 -2.19
C ARG A 98 10.04 0.58 -2.28
N GLN A 99 10.96 -0.40 -2.29
CA GLN A 99 10.61 -1.82 -2.29
C GLN A 99 9.86 -2.23 -1.02
N ASP A 100 10.32 -1.78 0.16
CA ASP A 100 9.66 -2.01 1.44
C ASP A 100 8.24 -1.40 1.45
N ILE A 101 8.09 -0.16 0.97
CA ILE A 101 6.79 0.51 0.85
C ILE A 101 5.83 -0.28 -0.05
N LEU A 102 6.32 -0.82 -1.18
CA LEU A 102 5.53 -1.64 -2.09
C LEU A 102 5.14 -2.98 -1.46
N GLU A 103 6.06 -3.66 -0.77
CA GLU A 103 5.78 -4.91 -0.04
C GLU A 103 4.71 -4.69 1.04
N ARG A 104 4.85 -3.63 1.84
CA ARG A 104 3.88 -3.24 2.86
C ARG A 104 2.50 -2.99 2.27
N TYR A 105 2.43 -2.22 1.19
CA TYR A 105 1.18 -1.90 0.52
C TYR A 105 0.47 -3.16 0.00
N LYS A 106 1.21 -4.05 -0.67
CA LYS A 106 0.67 -5.30 -1.20
C LYS A 106 0.25 -6.27 -0.08
N CYS A 107 1.04 -6.39 0.98
CA CYS A 107 0.67 -7.18 2.16
C CYS A 107 -0.64 -6.71 2.79
N LEU A 108 -0.79 -5.40 3.01
CA LEU A 108 -2.01 -4.82 3.58
C LEU A 108 -3.23 -5.03 2.65
N LYS A 109 -3.04 -4.87 1.34
CA LYS A 109 -4.08 -5.14 0.32
C LYS A 109 -4.55 -6.60 0.37
N VAL A 110 -3.61 -7.54 0.42
CA VAL A 110 -3.93 -8.98 0.51
C VAL A 110 -4.60 -9.28 1.85
N TRP A 111 -4.11 -8.70 2.95
CA TRP A 111 -4.69 -8.91 4.28
C TRP A 111 -6.15 -8.46 4.36
N CYS A 112 -6.47 -7.27 3.84
CA CYS A 112 -7.84 -6.77 3.72
C CYS A 112 -8.73 -7.76 2.94
N SER A 113 -8.27 -8.21 1.77
CA SER A 113 -8.99 -9.18 0.93
C SER A 113 -9.23 -10.51 1.64
N ILE A 114 -8.21 -11.05 2.32
CA ILE A 114 -8.29 -12.32 3.05
C ILE A 114 -9.26 -12.21 4.23
N CYS A 115 -9.30 -11.09 4.95
CA CYS A 115 -10.27 -10.88 6.01
C CYS A 115 -11.72 -11.04 5.52
N ILE A 116 -12.01 -10.58 4.31
CA ILE A 116 -13.36 -10.63 3.72
C ILE A 116 -13.64 -12.01 3.11
N LEU A 117 -12.71 -12.54 2.31
CA LEU A 117 -12.86 -13.80 1.59
C LEU A 117 -12.97 -15.02 2.52
N THR A 118 -12.42 -14.92 3.72
CA THR A 118 -12.40 -16.05 4.67
C THR A 118 -13.53 -15.99 5.70
N CYS A 119 -14.40 -14.97 5.66
CA CYS A 119 -15.58 -14.90 6.53
C CYS A 119 -16.46 -16.16 6.37
N PRO A 120 -16.94 -16.74 7.48
CA PRO A 120 -17.60 -18.05 7.49
C PRO A 120 -18.95 -18.02 6.80
N ASP A 121 -19.68 -16.89 6.92
CA ASP A 121 -20.98 -16.68 6.34
C ASP A 121 -21.09 -15.30 5.68
N GLN A 122 -22.21 -15.08 4.98
CA GLN A 122 -22.45 -13.84 4.26
C GLN A 122 -22.67 -12.65 5.19
N GLU A 123 -23.30 -12.82 6.34
CA GLU A 123 -23.59 -11.72 7.27
C GLU A 123 -22.30 -11.16 7.89
N GLU A 124 -21.39 -12.03 8.35
CA GLU A 124 -20.06 -11.63 8.81
C GLU A 124 -19.25 -11.00 7.68
N ARG A 125 -19.38 -11.49 6.43
CA ARG A 125 -18.72 -10.89 5.27
C ARG A 125 -19.20 -9.46 4.98
N LEU A 126 -20.51 -9.22 4.99
CA LEU A 126 -21.09 -7.89 4.79
C LEU A 126 -20.61 -6.90 5.86
N ARG A 127 -20.66 -7.32 7.13
CA ARG A 127 -20.16 -6.51 8.25
C ARG A 127 -18.66 -6.24 8.16
N MET A 128 -17.87 -7.24 7.75
CA MET A 128 -16.43 -7.06 7.53
C MET A 128 -16.15 -6.05 6.41
N MET A 129 -16.86 -6.14 5.28
CA MET A 129 -16.72 -5.17 4.18
C MET A 129 -17.08 -3.74 4.63
N GLU A 130 -18.21 -3.56 5.31
CA GLU A 130 -18.59 -2.28 5.92
C GLU A 130 -17.48 -1.75 6.85
N HIS A 131 -16.93 -2.63 7.69
CA HIS A 131 -15.92 -2.26 8.66
C HIS A 131 -14.64 -1.72 7.99
N TRP A 132 -14.15 -2.40 6.95
CA TRP A 132 -13.00 -1.96 6.15
C TRP A 132 -13.29 -0.67 5.36
N ILE A 133 -14.51 -0.46 4.87
CA ILE A 133 -14.91 0.80 4.20
C ILE A 133 -14.85 1.97 5.19
N ASN A 134 -15.39 1.80 6.39
CA ASN A 134 -15.35 2.82 7.44
C ASN A 134 -13.93 3.08 7.95
N LEU A 135 -13.08 2.04 7.98
CA LEU A 135 -11.66 2.16 8.26
C LEU A 135 -10.94 3.01 7.20
N ALA A 136 -11.18 2.75 5.91
CA ALA A 136 -10.63 3.53 4.81
C ALA A 136 -11.04 5.01 4.88
N ASP A 137 -12.32 5.30 5.18
CA ASP A 137 -12.75 6.69 5.35
C ASP A 137 -12.12 7.35 6.57
N SER A 138 -11.93 6.63 7.67
CA SER A 138 -11.24 7.14 8.86
C SER A 138 -9.77 7.48 8.58
N LEU A 139 -9.05 6.62 7.84
CA LEU A 139 -7.66 6.87 7.43
C LEU A 139 -7.54 8.17 6.65
N ARG A 140 -8.42 8.37 5.67
CA ARG A 140 -8.43 9.56 4.83
C ARG A 140 -8.86 10.81 5.58
N SER A 141 -9.97 10.76 6.31
CA SER A 141 -10.64 11.96 6.84
C SER A 141 -10.12 12.40 8.21
N ASN A 142 -9.74 11.48 9.09
CA ASN A 142 -9.25 11.81 10.43
C ASN A 142 -7.72 11.91 10.47
N PHE A 143 -7.04 11.00 9.78
CA PHE A 143 -5.58 10.84 9.88
C PHE A 143 -4.82 11.38 8.68
N GLY A 144 -5.48 11.64 7.54
CA GLY A 144 -4.80 12.06 6.32
C GLY A 144 -3.77 11.04 5.84
N ASN A 145 -4.01 9.75 6.09
CA ASN A 145 -3.17 8.64 5.66
C ASN A 145 -3.70 8.09 4.33
N LEU A 146 -3.20 8.66 3.22
CA LEU A 146 -3.62 8.27 1.86
C LEU A 146 -2.95 6.98 1.39
N PHE A 147 -1.79 6.61 1.96
CA PHE A 147 -1.14 5.33 1.71
C PHE A 147 -2.00 4.15 2.18
N GLY A 148 -2.37 4.13 3.47
CA GLY A 148 -3.19 3.07 4.04
C GLY A 148 -4.61 3.05 3.45
N PHE A 149 -5.19 4.23 3.21
CA PHE A 149 -6.45 4.36 2.47
C PHE A 149 -6.37 3.69 1.09
N GLY A 150 -5.30 3.98 0.34
CA GLY A 150 -5.06 3.42 -0.98
C GLY A 150 -5.03 1.89 -0.96
N ALA A 151 -4.30 1.30 -0.01
CA ALA A 151 -4.16 -0.15 0.08
C ALA A 151 -5.49 -0.86 0.31
N ILE A 152 -6.33 -0.33 1.20
CA ILE A 152 -7.66 -0.88 1.47
C ILE A 152 -8.58 -0.72 0.26
N MET A 153 -8.58 0.46 -0.37
CA MET A 153 -9.43 0.72 -1.52
C MET A 153 -9.02 -0.08 -2.75
N ASP A 154 -7.72 -0.27 -2.97
CA ASP A 154 -7.19 -1.14 -4.01
C ASP A 154 -7.55 -2.62 -3.76
N ALA A 155 -7.57 -3.08 -2.50
CA ALA A 155 -8.11 -4.41 -2.16
C ALA A 155 -9.58 -4.53 -2.58
N MET A 156 -10.41 -3.56 -2.20
CA MET A 156 -11.84 -3.53 -2.52
C MET A 156 -12.13 -3.41 -4.02
N CYS A 157 -11.22 -2.81 -4.78
CA CYS A 157 -11.32 -2.68 -6.23
C CYS A 157 -10.67 -3.84 -6.99
N SER A 158 -10.05 -4.80 -6.30
CA SER A 158 -9.38 -5.94 -6.94
C SER A 158 -10.37 -6.79 -7.75
N PRO A 159 -9.91 -7.47 -8.83
CA PRO A 159 -10.77 -8.33 -9.62
C PRO A 159 -11.49 -9.40 -8.79
N ALA A 160 -10.83 -9.96 -7.78
CA ALA A 160 -11.43 -10.94 -6.87
C ALA A 160 -12.58 -10.33 -6.04
N MET A 161 -12.39 -9.13 -5.48
CA MET A 161 -13.46 -8.47 -4.71
C MET A 161 -14.63 -8.06 -5.58
N MET A 162 -14.35 -7.49 -6.75
CA MET A 162 -15.40 -7.03 -7.68
C MET A 162 -16.19 -8.19 -8.32
N TYR A 163 -15.66 -9.42 -8.27
CA TYR A 163 -16.36 -10.61 -8.78
C TYR A 163 -17.53 -11.06 -7.91
N MET A 164 -17.50 -10.80 -6.59
CA MET A 164 -18.53 -11.23 -5.62
C MET A 164 -19.78 -10.33 -5.67
N ARG A 165 -20.53 -10.36 -6.78
CA ARG A 165 -21.68 -9.46 -7.04
C ARG A 165 -22.76 -9.58 -5.96
N SER A 166 -23.10 -10.81 -5.58
CA SER A 166 -24.08 -11.09 -4.52
C SER A 166 -23.76 -10.38 -3.20
N VAL A 167 -22.48 -10.33 -2.84
CA VAL A 167 -22.00 -9.69 -1.61
C VAL A 167 -22.09 -8.17 -1.72
N TRP A 168 -21.74 -7.58 -2.87
CA TRP A 168 -21.90 -6.14 -3.10
C TRP A 168 -23.37 -5.71 -3.08
N ASP A 169 -24.27 -6.52 -3.65
CA ASP A 169 -25.71 -6.24 -3.62
C ASP A 169 -26.27 -6.38 -2.19
N GLY A 170 -25.76 -7.35 -1.42
CA GLY A 170 -26.00 -7.45 0.02
C GLY A 170 -25.55 -6.21 0.79
N LEU A 171 -24.36 -5.68 0.49
CA LEU A 171 -23.83 -4.47 1.13
C LEU A 171 -24.69 -3.24 0.81
N ARG A 172 -25.11 -3.06 -0.44
CA ARG A 172 -25.97 -1.95 -0.87
C ARG A 172 -27.34 -1.97 -0.19
N SER A 173 -27.89 -3.16 0.06
CA SER A 173 -29.20 -3.34 0.67
C SER A 173 -29.17 -3.26 2.21
N HIS A 174 -28.15 -3.80 2.87
CA HIS A 174 -28.10 -3.90 4.34
C HIS A 174 -27.26 -2.78 5.00
N HIS A 175 -26.24 -2.27 4.29
CA HIS A 175 -25.28 -1.27 4.77
C HIS A 175 -25.19 -0.09 3.80
N THR A 176 -26.36 0.46 3.42
CA THR A 176 -26.50 1.43 2.32
C THR A 176 -25.60 2.66 2.48
N ASN A 177 -25.44 3.20 3.69
CA ASN A 177 -24.60 4.36 3.94
C ASN A 177 -23.13 4.09 3.58
N SER A 178 -22.62 2.92 4.00
CA SER A 178 -21.25 2.47 3.73
C SER A 178 -21.05 2.18 2.24
N ALA A 179 -22.04 1.58 1.57
CA ALA A 179 -22.00 1.37 0.12
C ALA A 179 -21.97 2.70 -0.67
N VAL A 180 -22.82 3.66 -0.31
CA VAL A 180 -22.83 5.00 -0.93
C VAL A 180 -21.51 5.72 -0.69
N LEU A 181 -20.97 5.66 0.53
CA LEU A 181 -19.66 6.22 0.87
C LEU A 181 -18.56 5.66 -0.04
N TYR A 182 -18.52 4.33 -0.19
CA TYR A 182 -17.57 3.65 -1.07
C TYR A 182 -17.70 4.10 -2.53
N ASP A 183 -18.90 3.98 -3.10
CA ASP A 183 -19.13 4.22 -4.54
C ASP A 183 -18.94 5.70 -4.92
N THR A 184 -19.37 6.64 -4.07
CA THR A 184 -19.41 8.06 -4.43
C THR A 184 -18.17 8.85 -4.02
N LYS A 185 -17.56 8.53 -2.87
CA LYS A 185 -16.43 9.30 -2.33
C LYS A 185 -15.12 8.55 -2.45
N LEU A 186 -15.05 7.34 -1.91
CA LEU A 186 -13.78 6.64 -1.76
C LEU A 186 -13.23 6.17 -3.11
N ARG A 187 -14.06 5.55 -3.97
CA ARG A 187 -13.65 5.14 -5.32
C ARG A 187 -13.25 6.33 -6.20
N SER A 188 -14.00 7.42 -6.11
CA SER A 188 -13.71 8.66 -6.85
C SER A 188 -12.36 9.24 -6.46
N LEU A 189 -12.06 9.28 -5.15
CA LEU A 189 -10.76 9.73 -4.69
C LEU A 189 -9.63 8.80 -5.14
N LEU A 190 -9.74 7.47 -4.95
CA LEU A 190 -8.69 6.55 -5.40
C LEU A 190 -8.40 6.74 -6.89
N LYS A 191 -9.45 6.92 -7.71
CA LYS A 191 -9.30 7.21 -9.14
C LYS A 191 -8.51 8.51 -9.38
N SER A 192 -8.86 9.60 -8.70
CA SER A 192 -8.15 10.89 -8.82
C SER A 192 -6.68 10.77 -8.38
N LEU A 193 -6.41 10.04 -7.29
CA LEU A 193 -5.05 9.76 -6.82
C LEU A 193 -4.23 8.98 -7.86
N ASN A 194 -4.83 7.98 -8.52
CA ASN A 194 -4.14 7.15 -9.51
C ASN A 194 -3.82 7.90 -10.81
N ILE A 195 -4.64 8.85 -11.25
CA ILE A 195 -4.36 9.64 -12.46
C ILE A 195 -3.37 10.79 -12.24
N GLY A 196 -2.82 10.93 -11.03
CA GLY A 196 -1.80 11.94 -10.72
C GLY A 196 -2.36 13.36 -10.62
N GLU A 197 -3.68 13.52 -10.54
CA GLU A 197 -4.31 14.79 -10.22
C GLU A 197 -3.87 15.26 -8.83
N ASN A 198 -3.75 16.58 -8.67
CA ASN A 198 -3.34 17.20 -7.42
C ASN A 198 -4.24 16.73 -6.25
N ALA A 199 -3.73 15.81 -5.43
CA ALA A 199 -4.39 15.28 -4.23
C ALA A 199 -4.52 16.31 -3.08
N PHE A 200 -4.44 17.61 -3.39
CA PHE A 200 -4.43 18.72 -2.45
C PHE A 200 -5.79 19.19 -1.89
N PRO A 201 -6.99 18.62 -2.17
CA PRO A 201 -8.20 19.16 -1.57
C PRO A 201 -8.43 18.71 -0.12
N LEU A 202 -7.61 17.80 0.43
CA LEU A 202 -7.81 17.29 1.80
C LEU A 202 -6.98 18.09 2.82
N PRO A 203 -7.62 18.61 3.89
CA PRO A 203 -6.89 19.29 4.95
C PRO A 203 -6.03 18.30 5.73
N GLN A 204 -4.79 18.69 6.06
CA GLN A 204 -3.90 17.97 6.97
C GLN A 204 -3.56 16.52 6.58
N ILE A 205 -3.03 16.32 5.37
CA ILE A 205 -2.45 15.03 4.96
C ILE A 205 -1.22 14.75 5.82
N SER A 206 -1.17 13.56 6.41
CA SER A 206 -0.01 13.06 7.17
C SER A 206 0.87 12.17 6.30
N ILE A 207 0.27 11.33 5.45
CA ILE A 207 0.98 10.41 4.56
C ILE A 207 0.38 10.54 3.16
N PRO A 208 1.13 11.06 2.17
CA PRO A 208 0.64 11.17 0.80
C PRO A 208 0.52 9.80 0.11
N TYR A 209 -0.15 9.77 -1.04
CA TYR A 209 -0.28 8.56 -1.85
C TYR A 209 0.99 8.36 -2.69
N VAL A 210 1.97 7.66 -2.13
CA VAL A 210 3.33 7.48 -2.70
C VAL A 210 3.47 6.28 -3.63
N ILE A 211 2.44 5.45 -3.77
CA ILE A 211 2.52 4.20 -4.54
C ILE A 211 2.87 4.41 -6.01
N PRO A 212 2.25 5.36 -6.74
CA PRO A 212 2.55 5.52 -8.15
C PRO A 212 4.01 5.88 -8.41
N ILE A 213 4.61 6.75 -7.59
CA ILE A 213 6.02 7.11 -7.72
C ILE A 213 6.93 5.93 -7.34
N CYS A 214 6.60 5.18 -6.28
CA CYS A 214 7.38 3.99 -5.90
C CYS A 214 7.38 2.96 -7.02
N GLN A 215 6.21 2.66 -7.59
CA GLN A 215 6.09 1.76 -8.73
C GLN A 215 6.81 2.29 -9.98
N LEU A 216 6.76 3.60 -10.25
CA LEU A 216 7.42 4.18 -11.42
C LEU A 216 8.95 4.06 -11.35
N MET A 217 9.52 4.32 -10.17
CA MET A 217 10.98 4.34 -9.96
C MET A 217 11.60 2.94 -9.80
N GLU A 218 10.85 1.95 -9.33
CA GLU A 218 11.31 0.56 -9.21
C GLU A 218 11.03 -0.30 -10.46
N ARG A 219 10.56 0.32 -11.55
CA ARG A 219 10.45 -0.39 -12.84
C ARG A 219 11.83 -0.63 -13.44
N ASP A 220 11.97 -1.81 -14.03
CA ASP A 220 13.12 -2.11 -14.85
C ASP A 220 12.97 -1.46 -16.23
N TRP A 221 13.73 -0.38 -16.44
CA TRP A 221 13.80 0.34 -17.71
C TRP A 221 15.02 -0.07 -18.55
N THR A 222 15.84 -1.01 -18.09
CA THR A 222 17.13 -1.37 -18.74
C THR A 222 16.95 -1.83 -20.18
N TYR A 223 15.91 -2.61 -20.45
CA TYR A 223 15.57 -3.10 -21.78
C TYR A 223 15.26 -1.98 -22.81
N LEU A 224 14.93 -0.75 -22.38
CA LEU A 224 14.78 0.41 -23.26
C LEU A 224 16.09 1.12 -23.59
N SER A 225 17.07 1.04 -22.68
CA SER A 225 18.33 1.77 -22.82
C SER A 225 19.21 1.23 -23.95
N GLU A 226 19.00 -0.04 -24.32
CA GLU A 226 19.73 -0.73 -25.40
C GLU A 226 18.97 -0.72 -26.74
N GLN A 227 17.76 -0.14 -26.77
CA GLN A 227 16.87 -0.19 -27.94
C GLN A 227 17.20 0.90 -28.96
N ASP A 228 17.33 0.50 -30.24
CA ASP A 228 17.40 1.44 -31.37
C ASP A 228 16.00 1.95 -31.74
N TRP A 229 15.68 3.17 -31.30
CA TRP A 229 14.39 3.84 -31.55
C TRP A 229 14.17 4.27 -33.00
N SER A 230 15.17 4.15 -33.87
CA SER A 230 15.00 4.42 -35.31
C SER A 230 14.34 3.26 -36.07
N GLN A 231 14.29 2.08 -35.45
CA GLN A 231 13.69 0.88 -36.02
C GLN A 231 12.26 0.67 -35.52
N GLN A 232 11.44 0.03 -36.34
CA GLN A 232 10.07 -0.31 -35.95
C GLN A 232 10.10 -1.27 -34.76
N LEU A 233 9.38 -0.91 -33.69
CA LEU A 233 9.31 -1.72 -32.47
C LEU A 233 8.73 -3.10 -32.80
N SER A 234 9.43 -4.14 -32.33
CA SER A 234 8.94 -5.50 -32.44
C SER A 234 7.71 -5.69 -31.54
N LYS A 235 6.85 -6.65 -31.88
CA LYS A 235 5.69 -7.00 -31.05
C LYS A 235 6.13 -7.44 -29.64
N GLU A 236 7.25 -8.15 -29.56
CA GLU A 236 7.85 -8.61 -28.30
C GLU A 236 8.33 -7.44 -27.43
N THR A 237 8.92 -6.40 -28.02
CA THR A 237 9.32 -5.18 -27.30
C THR A 237 8.11 -4.44 -26.72
N LEU A 238 7.00 -4.39 -27.46
CA LEU A 238 5.75 -3.77 -26.99
C LEU A 238 5.06 -4.60 -25.90
N GLU A 239 5.12 -5.94 -26.00
CA GLU A 239 4.58 -6.85 -24.99
C GLU A 239 5.41 -6.86 -23.68
N ASN A 240 6.70 -6.53 -23.75
CA ASN A 240 7.62 -6.50 -22.62
C ASN A 240 7.79 -5.09 -22.00
N PHE A 241 7.04 -4.09 -22.44
CA PHE A 241 7.05 -2.78 -21.79
C PHE A 241 6.61 -2.96 -20.31
N PRO A 242 7.30 -2.37 -19.31
CA PRO A 242 7.00 -2.53 -17.90
C PRO A 242 5.72 -1.77 -17.64
N VAL A 243 4.62 -2.50 -17.73
CA VAL A 243 3.29 -2.03 -17.39
C VAL A 243 3.22 -1.92 -15.87
N GLY A 244 2.82 -0.76 -15.37
CA GLY A 244 2.52 -0.56 -13.96
C GLY A 244 1.30 -1.38 -13.51
N GLU A 245 1.20 -1.67 -12.21
CA GLU A 245 0.19 -2.60 -11.70
C GLU A 245 -1.24 -2.03 -11.61
N THR A 246 -1.47 -0.71 -11.68
CA THR A 246 -2.81 -0.18 -11.34
C THR A 246 -3.26 1.12 -12.03
N TRP A 247 -2.37 2.07 -12.33
CA TRP A 247 -2.79 3.42 -12.76
C TRP A 247 -2.64 3.71 -14.25
N GLU A 248 -1.95 2.86 -15.02
CA GLU A 248 -1.73 3.06 -16.46
C GLU A 248 -2.85 2.48 -17.32
N ASP A 249 -3.40 1.33 -16.92
CA ASP A 249 -4.48 0.62 -17.63
C ASP A 249 -5.75 1.46 -17.79
N SER A 250 -5.91 2.50 -16.97
CA SER A 250 -7.09 3.37 -16.96
C SER A 250 -6.84 4.75 -17.59
N ALA A 251 -5.62 5.03 -18.08
CA ALA A 251 -5.21 6.37 -18.47
C ALA A 251 -5.34 6.64 -19.98
N VAL A 252 -5.79 7.85 -20.31
CA VAL A 252 -5.73 8.41 -21.67
C VAL A 252 -4.27 8.79 -21.99
N ASN A 253 -3.89 8.89 -23.27
CA ASN A 253 -2.52 9.28 -23.70
C ASN A 253 -1.41 8.34 -23.19
N PHE A 254 -1.68 7.03 -23.15
CA PHE A 254 -0.72 6.02 -22.67
C PHE A 254 -0.20 6.28 -21.24
N GLY A 255 -0.94 7.04 -20.41
CA GLY A 255 -0.56 7.31 -19.02
C GLY A 255 0.53 8.36 -18.82
N LEU A 256 1.02 9.01 -19.88
CA LEU A 256 2.11 10.00 -19.76
C LEU A 256 1.74 11.23 -18.92
N ASP A 257 0.51 11.72 -19.04
CA ASP A 257 0.02 12.84 -18.21
C ASP A 257 -0.04 12.45 -16.73
N ALA A 258 -0.48 11.23 -16.43
CA ALA A 258 -0.51 10.69 -15.07
C ALA A 258 0.91 10.52 -14.52
N MET A 259 1.83 9.97 -15.32
CA MET A 259 3.25 9.85 -14.97
C MET A 259 3.86 11.21 -14.61
N MET A 260 3.65 12.23 -15.44
CA MET A 260 4.10 13.59 -15.16
C MET A 260 3.45 14.16 -13.88
N GLY A 261 2.16 13.88 -13.66
CA GLY A 261 1.46 14.23 -12.42
C GLY A 261 2.12 13.61 -11.19
N HIS A 262 2.44 12.32 -11.24
CA HIS A 262 3.10 11.59 -10.15
C HIS A 262 4.50 12.10 -9.86
N LEU A 263 5.31 12.40 -10.89
CA LEU A 263 6.63 13.01 -10.73
C LEU A 263 6.55 14.39 -10.07
N ARG A 264 5.59 15.23 -10.50
CA ARG A 264 5.34 16.55 -9.89
C ARG A 264 4.87 16.43 -8.45
N ASN A 265 4.01 15.47 -8.15
CA ASN A 265 3.53 15.21 -6.80
C ASN A 265 4.69 14.76 -5.89
N ALA A 266 5.53 13.83 -6.36
CA ALA A 266 6.71 13.38 -5.63
C ALA A 266 7.67 14.54 -5.29
N HIS A 267 7.92 15.43 -6.26
CA HIS A 267 8.73 16.63 -6.02
C HIS A 267 8.11 17.55 -4.96
N ARG A 268 6.78 17.69 -4.93
CA ARG A 268 6.11 18.48 -3.88
C ARG A 268 6.14 17.78 -2.52
N TYR A 269 6.05 16.46 -2.50
CA TYR A 269 6.13 15.68 -1.26
C TYR A 269 7.45 15.92 -0.55
N SER A 270 8.57 15.91 -1.29
CA SER A 270 9.89 16.24 -0.72
C SER A 270 9.98 17.70 -0.28
N GLN A 271 9.48 18.66 -1.06
CA GLN A 271 9.48 20.08 -0.67
C GLN A 271 8.64 20.40 0.57
N GLN A 272 7.59 19.61 0.86
CA GLN A 272 6.66 19.83 1.96
C GLN A 272 6.83 18.81 3.09
N MET A 273 7.98 18.14 3.16
CA MET A 273 8.22 17.05 4.11
C MET A 273 7.92 17.41 5.56
N GLU A 274 8.39 18.59 6.01
CA GLU A 274 8.16 19.08 7.38
C GLU A 274 6.67 19.21 7.71
N MET A 275 5.84 19.59 6.73
CA MET A 275 4.39 19.69 6.89
C MET A 275 3.78 18.31 7.14
N TYR A 276 4.11 17.31 6.31
CA TYR A 276 3.63 15.94 6.48
C TYR A 276 4.07 15.35 7.81
N SER A 277 5.33 15.55 8.19
CA SER A 277 5.88 15.13 9.48
C SER A 277 5.14 15.77 10.66
N ALA A 278 4.92 17.09 10.63
CA ALA A 278 4.18 17.80 11.68
C ALA A 278 2.72 17.32 11.79
N HIS A 279 2.05 17.09 10.66
CA HIS A 279 0.71 16.50 10.65
C HIS A 279 0.73 15.10 11.24
N ALA A 280 1.60 14.21 10.75
CA ALA A 280 1.77 12.86 11.25
C ALA A 280 1.97 12.83 12.77
N GLN A 281 2.92 13.62 13.27
CA GLN A 281 3.20 13.74 14.70
C GLN A 281 1.96 14.23 15.46
N SER A 282 1.24 15.25 14.96
CA SER A 282 0.03 15.76 15.62
C SER A 282 -1.07 14.70 15.76
N LYS A 283 -1.16 13.75 14.81
CA LYS A 283 -2.18 12.70 14.84
C LYS A 283 -1.84 11.55 15.78
N VAL A 284 -0.56 11.25 15.98
CA VAL A 284 -0.12 10.08 16.76
C VAL A 284 0.49 10.40 18.13
N ASN A 285 0.90 11.65 18.38
CA ASN A 285 1.53 12.05 19.64
C ASN A 285 0.63 11.78 20.86
N GLY A 286 1.24 11.28 21.94
CA GLY A 286 0.56 10.96 23.19
C GLY A 286 -0.44 9.79 23.12
N TYR A 287 -0.52 9.08 21.99
CA TYR A 287 -1.43 7.94 21.85
C TYR A 287 -0.83 6.67 22.45
N LYS A 288 -1.56 6.06 23.39
CA LYS A 288 -1.23 4.72 23.89
C LYS A 288 -1.72 3.67 22.90
N THR A 289 -0.79 3.04 22.20
CA THR A 289 -1.06 1.95 21.26
C THR A 289 -1.28 0.63 22.00
N ASP A 290 -2.10 -0.23 21.41
CA ASP A 290 -2.26 -1.63 21.81
C ASP A 290 -1.40 -2.51 20.89
N ARG A 291 -0.45 -3.24 21.48
CA ARG A 291 0.45 -4.14 20.75
C ARG A 291 -0.32 -5.17 19.90
N ARG A 292 -1.43 -5.70 20.41
CA ARG A 292 -2.23 -6.70 19.69
C ARG A 292 -2.85 -6.13 18.42
N ILE A 293 -3.25 -4.86 18.46
CA ILE A 293 -3.80 -4.15 17.30
C ILE A 293 -2.68 -3.72 16.34
N LEU A 294 -1.50 -3.35 16.86
CA LEU A 294 -0.34 -3.05 16.01
C LEU A 294 0.07 -4.28 15.17
N ASP A 295 0.09 -5.47 15.78
CA ASP A 295 0.45 -6.71 15.09
C ASP A 295 -0.47 -6.99 13.90
N LEU A 296 -1.76 -6.61 13.96
CA LEU A 296 -2.69 -6.72 12.82
C LEU A 296 -2.24 -5.94 11.58
N PHE A 297 -1.31 -4.99 11.72
CA PHE A 297 -0.86 -4.10 10.65
C PHE A 297 0.65 -4.13 10.41
N ARG A 298 1.41 -4.99 11.11
CA ARG A 298 2.85 -5.20 10.85
C ARG A 298 3.03 -5.99 9.55
N THR A 299 3.97 -5.56 8.72
CA THR A 299 4.22 -6.18 7.41
C THR A 299 4.72 -7.60 7.60
N GLU A 300 5.68 -7.80 8.50
CA GLU A 300 6.26 -9.11 8.83
C GLU A 300 5.20 -10.06 9.38
N PHE A 301 4.27 -9.53 10.18
CA PHE A 301 3.11 -10.28 10.65
C PHE A 301 2.27 -10.78 9.48
N HIS A 302 1.92 -9.90 8.52
CA HIS A 302 1.19 -10.29 7.30
C HIS A 302 1.98 -11.32 6.51
N MET A 303 3.29 -11.11 6.33
CA MET A 303 4.14 -12.01 5.56
C MET A 303 4.10 -13.43 6.13
N ARG A 304 4.29 -13.55 7.44
CA ARG A 304 4.22 -14.84 8.13
C ARG A 304 2.82 -15.42 8.10
N LEU A 305 1.77 -14.64 8.38
CA LEU A 305 0.40 -15.17 8.42
C LEU A 305 -0.05 -15.66 7.04
N LEU A 306 0.23 -14.91 5.97
CA LEU A 306 -0.24 -15.21 4.62
C LEU A 306 0.56 -16.37 4.00
N TRP A 307 1.88 -16.32 4.06
CA TRP A 307 2.74 -17.30 3.35
C TRP A 307 3.38 -18.35 4.26
N GLY A 308 3.23 -18.24 5.58
CA GLY A 308 3.86 -19.14 6.54
C GLY A 308 5.34 -18.82 6.75
N SER A 309 5.93 -19.37 7.81
CA SER A 309 7.35 -19.19 8.18
C SER A 309 8.32 -19.41 7.01
N LYS A 310 8.14 -20.48 6.23
CA LYS A 310 9.00 -20.82 5.09
C LYS A 310 8.67 -20.04 3.82
N GLY A 311 7.39 -19.71 3.63
CA GLY A 311 6.94 -19.01 2.43
C GLY A 311 7.21 -17.52 2.48
N ALA A 312 7.27 -16.91 3.68
CA ALA A 312 7.44 -15.47 3.86
C ALA A 312 8.76 -14.91 3.28
N VAL A 313 9.81 -15.74 3.19
CA VAL A 313 11.14 -15.36 2.65
C VAL A 313 11.28 -15.61 1.15
N VAL A 314 10.24 -16.14 0.49
CA VAL A 314 10.22 -16.32 -0.97
C VAL A 314 10.06 -14.95 -1.65
N ASP A 315 10.54 -14.86 -2.90
CA ASP A 315 10.41 -13.67 -3.74
C ASP A 315 9.00 -13.06 -3.69
N SER A 316 8.96 -11.72 -3.60
CA SER A 316 7.72 -10.96 -3.45
C SER A 316 6.77 -11.18 -4.64
N ARG A 317 7.29 -11.21 -5.88
CA ARG A 317 6.46 -11.38 -7.08
C ARG A 317 5.76 -12.73 -7.06
N ASP A 318 6.50 -13.79 -6.77
CA ASP A 318 5.95 -15.16 -6.71
C ASP A 318 4.89 -15.29 -5.60
N ARG A 319 5.17 -14.71 -4.43
CA ARG A 319 4.25 -14.69 -3.29
C ARG A 319 2.91 -14.04 -3.64
N HIS A 320 2.94 -12.86 -4.26
CA HIS A 320 1.75 -12.10 -4.59
C HIS A 320 0.97 -12.72 -5.76
N GLN A 321 1.66 -13.18 -6.82
CA GLN A 321 1.00 -13.87 -7.94
C GLN A 321 0.24 -15.13 -7.49
N LYS A 322 0.83 -15.91 -6.58
CA LYS A 322 0.16 -17.07 -6.00
C LYS A 322 -1.11 -16.67 -5.23
N PHE A 323 -1.06 -15.57 -4.48
CA PHE A 323 -2.20 -15.10 -3.72
C PHE A 323 -3.31 -14.52 -4.60
N ASP A 324 -2.99 -13.87 -5.71
CA ASP A 324 -4.00 -13.43 -6.69
C ASP A 324 -4.82 -14.62 -7.22
N LEU A 325 -4.16 -15.74 -7.52
CA LEU A 325 -4.83 -16.97 -7.93
C LEU A 325 -5.71 -17.55 -6.80
N ILE A 326 -5.21 -17.58 -5.56
CA ILE A 326 -5.96 -18.06 -4.40
C ILE A 326 -7.21 -17.20 -4.18
N MET A 327 -7.07 -15.88 -4.18
CA MET A 327 -8.18 -14.94 -3.98
C MET A 327 -9.23 -15.07 -5.08
N LYS A 328 -8.81 -15.24 -6.35
CA LYS A 328 -9.72 -15.51 -7.46
C LYS A 328 -10.55 -16.78 -7.23
N VAL A 329 -9.91 -17.89 -6.83
CA VAL A 329 -10.62 -19.14 -6.53
C VAL A 329 -11.58 -18.98 -5.35
N MET A 330 -11.19 -18.29 -4.29
CA MET A 330 -12.06 -18.01 -3.14
C MET A 330 -13.28 -17.18 -3.54
N SER A 331 -13.08 -16.08 -4.29
CA SER A 331 -14.19 -15.23 -4.75
C SER A 331 -15.18 -15.98 -5.63
N THR A 332 -14.69 -16.86 -6.52
CA THR A 332 -15.57 -17.67 -7.38
C THR A 332 -16.41 -18.64 -6.56
N LYS A 333 -15.81 -19.32 -5.58
CA LYS A 333 -16.56 -20.24 -4.68
C LYS A 333 -17.63 -19.51 -3.87
N ILE A 334 -17.34 -18.31 -3.40
CA ILE A 334 -18.31 -17.49 -2.66
C ILE A 334 -19.50 -17.13 -3.54
N GLU A 335 -19.24 -16.64 -4.76
CA GLU A 335 -20.32 -16.22 -5.66
C GLU A 335 -21.17 -17.41 -6.11
N GLU A 336 -20.55 -18.53 -6.46
CA GLU A 336 -21.25 -19.79 -6.80
C GLU A 336 -22.13 -20.31 -5.66
N ALA A 337 -21.67 -20.18 -4.41
CA ALA A 337 -22.47 -20.60 -3.25
C ALA A 337 -23.73 -19.74 -3.09
N SER A 338 -23.65 -18.44 -3.38
CA SER A 338 -24.82 -17.54 -3.32
C SER A 338 -25.87 -17.85 -4.39
N MET A 339 -25.44 -18.31 -5.57
CA MET A 339 -26.37 -18.65 -6.67
C MET A 339 -27.14 -19.95 -6.42
N ARG A 340 -26.68 -20.78 -5.48
CA ARG A 340 -27.30 -22.05 -5.11
C ARG A 340 -28.22 -21.94 -3.89
N ALA A 341 -28.11 -20.85 -3.13
CA ALA A 341 -28.94 -20.53 -1.99
C ALA A 341 -30.20 -19.77 -2.45
#